data_AF-E7CGS8-F1
#
_entry.id   AF-E7CGS8-F1
#
_cell.length_a   1.000
_cell.length_b   1.000
_cell.length_c   1.000
_cell.angle_alpha   90.00
_cell.angle_beta   90.00
_cell.angle_gamma   90.00
#
_symmetry.space_group_name_H-M   'P 1'
#
loop_
_entity.id
_entity.type
_entity.pdbx_description
1 polymer ?
#
loop_
_entity_poly.entity_id
_entity_poly.type
_entity_poly.pdbx_seq_one_letter_code
_entity_poly.pdbx_strand_id
1 'polypeptide(L)'
;MFYSKIIKVPQKIYIIQWLNAVKETKNKELKHIYMKLLSSLQKDRGNLEFERAVNVFSYSINSTFAKRFAKLLKKAHIDRGDITMSLMDLNADIKKRKQDIQTDKTRKLETVILGYSPMVLFPLMIFLAYRISGVVDFWYVFQQKTPIILFTISLVMSIFSVLTAIVMSKPRADI
;
A
#
# COMPACT_ATOMS: atom_id res chain seq x y z
N MET A 1 8.51 39.50 32.30
CA MET A 1 8.43 38.06 32.65
C MET A 1 7.10 37.45 32.19
N PHE A 2 6.77 37.50 30.89
CA PHE A 2 5.47 37.03 30.35
C PHE A 2 5.63 36.54 28.89
N TYR A 3 6.26 35.38 28.68
CA TYR A 3 6.26 34.70 27.36
C TYR A 3 6.14 33.17 27.50
N SER A 4 5.43 32.70 28.53
CA SER A 4 5.34 31.26 28.89
C SER A 4 4.04 30.55 28.43
N LYS A 5 3.07 31.26 27.84
CA LYS A 5 1.70 30.71 27.70
C LYS A 5 1.13 30.51 26.30
N ILE A 6 1.76 30.98 25.21
CA ILE A 6 1.13 30.92 23.87
C ILE A 6 1.59 29.70 23.03
N ILE A 7 2.66 28.99 23.44
CA ILE A 7 3.28 27.92 22.62
C ILE A 7 2.93 26.49 23.10
N LYS A 8 2.11 26.31 24.15
CA LYS A 8 1.94 24.97 24.77
C LYS A 8 0.86 24.05 24.18
N VAL A 9 -0.10 24.56 23.41
CA VAL A 9 -1.30 23.77 23.03
C VAL A 9 -1.17 23.04 21.67
N PRO A 10 -0.62 23.64 20.59
CA PRO A 10 -0.51 22.93 19.31
C PRO A 10 0.56 21.82 19.34
N GLN A 11 1.67 22.06 20.05
CA GLN A 11 2.85 21.20 20.05
C GLN A 11 2.57 19.76 20.54
N LYS A 12 1.66 19.58 21.50
CA LYS A 12 1.33 18.25 22.07
C LYS A 12 0.61 17.34 21.07
N ILE A 13 -0.35 17.87 20.31
CA ILE A 13 -1.11 17.07 19.34
C ILE A 13 -0.20 16.62 18.20
N TYR A 14 0.68 17.51 17.74
CA TYR A 14 1.67 17.18 16.71
C TYR A 14 2.65 16.11 17.16
N ILE A 15 3.18 16.20 18.38
CA ILE A 15 4.10 15.21 18.96
C ILE A 15 3.44 13.82 19.10
N ILE A 16 2.14 13.77 19.44
CA ILE A 16 1.40 12.50 19.59
C ILE A 16 1.18 11.82 18.23
N GLN A 17 0.75 12.57 17.21
CA GLN A 17 0.65 12.03 15.84
C GLN A 17 2.01 11.55 15.32
N TRP A 18 3.06 12.29 15.66
CA TRP A 18 4.45 11.92 15.39
C TRP A 18 4.87 10.62 16.06
N LEU A 19 4.60 10.46 17.35
CA LEU A 19 4.89 9.25 18.10
C LEU A 19 4.15 8.04 17.52
N ASN A 20 2.92 8.21 17.05
CA ASN A 20 2.16 7.15 16.40
C ASN A 20 2.78 6.77 15.05
N ALA A 21 3.18 7.73 14.22
CA ALA A 21 3.89 7.46 12.96
C ALA A 21 5.22 6.73 13.20
N VAL A 22 5.98 7.12 14.24
CA VAL A 22 7.24 6.47 14.64
C VAL A 22 7.00 5.05 15.18
N LYS A 23 5.91 4.81 15.90
CA LYS A 23 5.52 3.48 16.40
C LYS A 23 5.11 2.52 15.28
N GLU A 24 4.39 3.01 14.27
CA GLU A 24 3.98 2.20 13.11
C GLU A 24 5.14 1.90 12.14
N THR A 25 6.23 2.66 12.24
CA THR A 25 7.40 2.49 11.38
C THR A 25 8.23 1.27 11.79
N LYS A 26 8.17 0.19 11.00
CA LYS A 26 8.96 -1.04 11.22
C LYS A 26 10.45 -0.87 10.89
N ASN A 27 10.81 0.08 10.02
CA ASN A 27 12.20 0.30 9.60
C ASN A 27 12.99 1.04 10.70
N LYS A 28 14.04 0.40 11.25
CA LYS A 28 14.90 0.95 12.32
C LYS A 28 15.59 2.26 11.93
N GLU A 29 16.01 2.38 10.67
CA GLU A 29 16.71 3.57 10.16
C GLU A 29 15.75 4.77 10.07
N LEU A 30 14.57 4.54 9.50
CA LEU A 30 13.52 5.56 9.39
C LEU A 30 13.07 6.02 10.79
N LYS A 31 12.90 5.08 11.73
CA LYS A 31 12.60 5.38 13.13
C LYS A 31 13.66 6.27 13.78
N HIS A 32 14.93 6.02 13.51
CA HIS A 32 16.04 6.85 13.99
C HIS A 32 15.99 8.28 13.41
N ILE A 33 15.74 8.41 12.11
CA ILE A 33 15.62 9.70 11.42
C ILE A 33 14.47 10.53 12.02
N TYR A 34 13.31 9.90 12.24
CA TYR A 34 12.21 10.56 12.95
C TYR A 34 12.65 10.97 14.36
N MET A 35 13.12 10.06 15.22
CA MET A 35 13.50 10.41 16.60
C MET A 35 14.52 11.55 16.68
N LYS A 36 15.47 11.62 15.74
CA LYS A 36 16.45 12.72 15.63
C LYS A 36 15.79 14.07 15.34
N LEU A 37 14.81 14.11 14.44
CA LEU A 37 14.04 15.33 14.17
C LEU A 37 13.15 15.69 15.37
N LEU A 38 12.46 14.74 16.04
CA LEU A 38 11.68 15.04 17.27
C LEU A 38 12.53 15.71 18.34
N SER A 39 13.71 15.13 18.62
CA SER A 39 14.64 15.67 19.61
C SER A 39 15.13 17.07 19.23
N SER A 40 15.29 17.32 17.93
CA SER A 40 15.71 18.64 17.41
C SER A 40 14.59 19.68 17.47
N LEU A 41 13.32 19.25 17.36
CA LEU A 41 12.13 20.10 17.50
C LEU A 41 11.78 20.43 18.95
N GLN A 42 12.18 19.58 19.91
CA GLN A 42 11.91 19.76 21.35
C GLN A 42 12.98 20.60 22.06
N LYS A 43 14.21 20.62 21.55
CA LYS A 43 15.23 21.55 22.06
C LYS A 43 14.93 22.93 21.50
N ASP A 44 14.83 23.92 22.39
CA ASP A 44 14.67 25.33 22.05
C ASP A 44 15.95 25.81 21.33
N ARG A 45 16.01 25.57 20.02
CA ARG A 45 17.16 25.85 19.15
C ARG A 45 16.83 27.04 18.26
N GLY A 46 17.82 27.86 17.96
CA GLY A 46 17.67 28.99 17.04
C GLY A 46 17.21 28.56 15.64
N ASN A 47 16.59 29.48 14.91
CA ASN A 47 15.94 29.25 13.60
C ASN A 47 16.82 28.46 12.59
N LEU A 48 18.13 28.74 12.55
CA LEU A 48 19.09 28.07 11.66
C LEU A 48 19.24 26.56 11.95
N GLU A 49 19.26 26.19 13.22
CA GLU A 49 19.42 24.79 13.65
C GLU A 49 18.14 23.99 13.44
N PHE A 50 16.98 24.63 13.63
CA PHE A 50 15.68 24.07 13.26
C PHE A 50 15.62 23.77 11.76
N GLU A 51 15.99 24.74 10.94
CA GLU A 51 15.93 24.59 9.49
C GLU A 51 16.86 23.48 8.98
N ARG A 52 18.07 23.40 9.55
CA ARG A 52 19.02 22.32 9.28
C ARG A 52 18.44 20.94 9.63
N ALA A 53 17.83 20.79 10.81
CA ALA A 53 17.22 19.52 11.23
C ALA A 53 16.08 19.07 10.31
N VAL A 54 15.23 20.02 9.90
CA VAL A 54 14.09 19.76 8.99
C VAL A 54 14.57 19.40 7.59
N ASN A 55 15.62 20.06 7.09
CA ASN A 55 16.23 19.71 5.81
C ASN A 55 16.83 18.31 5.85
N VAL A 56 17.60 17.97 6.88
CA VAL A 56 18.19 16.62 7.05
C VAL A 56 17.10 15.56 7.01
N PHE A 57 15.99 15.75 7.73
CA PHE A 57 14.84 14.83 7.67
C PHE A 57 14.28 14.65 6.24
N SER A 58 14.06 15.77 5.53
CA SER A 58 13.52 15.75 4.17
C SER A 58 14.45 14.99 3.21
N TYR A 59 15.76 15.20 3.33
CA TYR A 59 16.75 14.54 2.48
C TYR A 59 16.96 13.07 2.85
N SER A 60 16.95 12.72 4.14
CA SER A 60 17.15 11.34 4.59
C SER A 60 16.00 10.41 4.19
N ILE A 61 14.76 10.91 4.14
CA ILE A 61 13.61 10.11 3.70
C ILE A 61 13.38 10.21 2.19
N ASN A 62 13.78 11.34 1.57
CA ASN A 62 13.63 11.65 0.15
C ASN A 62 12.24 11.35 -0.46
N SER A 63 11.18 11.45 0.33
CA SER A 63 9.81 11.25 -0.14
C SER A 63 9.11 12.59 -0.39
N THR A 64 8.12 12.59 -1.29
CA THR A 64 7.27 13.76 -1.52
C THR A 64 6.55 14.20 -0.25
N PHE A 65 6.16 13.24 0.59
CA PHE A 65 5.62 13.52 1.92
C PHE A 65 6.63 14.27 2.79
N ALA A 66 7.86 13.75 2.92
CA ALA A 66 8.88 14.35 3.78
C ALA A 66 9.24 15.78 3.34
N LYS A 67 9.31 16.02 2.02
CA LYS A 67 9.54 17.36 1.44
C LYS A 67 8.40 18.34 1.73
N ARG A 68 7.14 17.92 1.54
CA ARG A 68 5.96 18.74 1.85
C ARG A 68 5.85 19.02 3.35
N PHE A 69 6.05 17.99 4.17
CA PHE A 69 6.04 18.09 5.63
C PHE A 69 7.13 19.05 6.15
N ALA A 70 8.34 18.94 5.62
CA ALA A 70 9.44 19.85 5.95
C ALA A 70 9.11 21.31 5.63
N LYS A 71 8.49 21.57 4.47
CA LYS A 71 8.06 22.92 4.08
C LYS A 71 7.01 23.49 5.05
N LEU A 72 6.05 22.66 5.48
CA LEU A 72 5.04 23.06 6.47
C LEU A 72 5.67 23.36 7.84
N LEU A 73 6.61 22.54 8.30
CA LEU A 73 7.32 22.78 9.56
C LEU A 73 8.09 24.11 9.54
N LYS A 74 8.77 24.43 8.44
CA LYS A 74 9.45 25.73 8.28
C LYS A 74 8.47 26.89 8.35
N LYS A 75 7.34 26.80 7.64
CA LYS A 75 6.29 27.83 7.65
C LYS A 75 5.70 28.06 9.04
N ALA A 76 5.46 27.00 9.81
CA ALA A 76 4.96 27.14 11.18
C ALA A 76 5.98 27.76 12.14
N HIS A 77 7.27 27.45 11.97
CA HIS A 77 8.31 27.91 12.88
C HIS A 77 8.81 29.32 12.56
N ILE A 78 9.02 29.64 11.28
CA ILE A 78 9.56 30.93 10.83
C ILE A 78 8.43 31.96 10.71
N ASP A 79 7.34 31.62 10.02
CA ASP A 79 6.28 32.58 9.68
C ASP A 79 5.18 32.63 10.75
N ARG A 80 5.29 31.84 11.82
CA ARG A 80 4.25 31.61 12.85
C ARG A 80 2.86 31.30 12.26
N GLY A 81 2.84 30.71 11.07
CA GLY A 81 1.61 30.38 10.37
C GLY A 81 0.91 29.17 10.99
N ASP A 82 -0.42 29.20 11.03
CA ASP A 82 -1.20 28.00 11.33
C ASP A 82 -1.06 27.00 10.17
N ILE A 83 -0.55 25.81 10.47
CA ILE A 83 -0.36 24.71 9.51
C ILE A 83 -1.31 23.54 9.78
N THR A 84 -2.26 23.69 10.70
CA THR A 84 -3.15 22.61 11.15
C THR A 84 -3.92 22.00 9.98
N MET A 85 -4.56 22.85 9.15
CA MET A 85 -5.30 22.39 7.97
C MET A 85 -4.37 21.70 6.95
N SER A 86 -3.23 22.31 6.62
CA SER A 86 -2.30 21.74 5.64
C SER A 86 -1.70 20.40 6.07
N LEU A 87 -1.50 20.20 7.37
CA LEU A 87 -1.08 18.90 7.92
C LEU A 87 -2.21 17.87 7.88
N MET A 88 -3.44 18.30 8.13
CA MET A 88 -4.62 17.43 8.05
C MET A 88 -4.84 16.95 6.61
N ASP A 89 -4.69 17.83 5.62
CA ASP A 89 -4.74 17.49 4.19
C ASP A 89 -3.61 16.51 3.82
N LEU A 90 -2.39 16.77 4.29
CA LEU A 90 -1.26 15.89 4.03
C LEU A 90 -1.47 14.48 4.64
N ASN A 91 -2.09 14.41 5.81
CA ASN A 91 -2.43 13.13 6.44
C ASN A 91 -3.56 12.41 5.69
N ALA A 92 -4.57 13.14 5.21
CA ALA A 92 -5.63 12.60 4.37
C ALA A 92 -5.07 12.02 3.06
N ASP A 93 -4.14 12.72 2.41
CA ASP A 93 -3.43 12.25 1.23
C ASP A 93 -2.67 10.93 1.48
N ILE A 94 -1.97 10.82 2.61
CA ILE A 94 -1.27 9.58 2.98
C ILE A 94 -2.26 8.44 3.18
N LYS A 95 -3.35 8.70 3.91
CA LYS A 95 -4.36 7.67 4.20
C LYS A 95 -5.00 7.17 2.92
N LYS A 96 -5.34 8.07 2.00
CA LYS A 96 -5.86 7.74 0.67
C LYS A 96 -4.86 6.88 -0.11
N ARG A 97 -3.60 7.30 -0.22
CA ARG A 97 -2.56 6.49 -0.89
C ARG A 97 -2.36 5.11 -0.27
N LYS A 98 -2.41 5.01 1.07
CA LYS A 98 -2.31 3.71 1.77
C LYS A 98 -3.47 2.80 1.41
N GLN A 99 -4.68 3.35 1.35
CA GLN A 99 -5.88 2.63 0.94
C GLN A 99 -5.81 2.21 -0.54
N ASP A 100 -5.33 3.09 -1.43
CA ASP A 100 -5.15 2.78 -2.85
C ASP A 100 -4.15 1.64 -3.04
N ILE A 101 -2.99 1.69 -2.36
CA ILE A 101 -1.98 0.61 -2.40
C ILE A 101 -2.54 -0.71 -1.87
N GLN A 102 -3.36 -0.69 -0.81
CA GLN A 102 -4.01 -1.89 -0.30
C GLN A 102 -5.02 -2.44 -1.30
N THR A 103 -5.82 -1.57 -1.90
CA THR A 103 -6.82 -1.94 -2.92
C THR A 103 -6.15 -2.55 -4.14
N ASP A 104 -5.03 -1.97 -4.59
CA ASP A 104 -4.25 -2.50 -5.71
C ASP A 104 -3.63 -3.86 -5.40
N LYS A 105 -3.17 -4.08 -4.16
CA LYS A 105 -2.69 -5.40 -3.73
C LYS A 105 -3.81 -6.43 -3.72
N THR A 106 -4.99 -6.07 -3.20
CA THR A 106 -6.16 -6.95 -3.20
C THR A 106 -6.59 -7.28 -4.62
N ARG A 107 -6.71 -6.29 -5.51
CA ARG A 107 -7.06 -6.49 -6.93
C ARG A 107 -6.05 -7.37 -7.65
N LYS A 108 -4.75 -7.18 -7.42
CA LYS A 108 -3.71 -8.07 -7.97
C LYS A 108 -3.89 -9.51 -7.47
N LEU A 109 -4.17 -9.69 -6.18
CA LEU A 109 -4.36 -11.00 -5.58
C LEU A 109 -5.62 -11.70 -6.09
N GLU A 110 -6.74 -10.98 -6.20
CA GLU A 110 -7.99 -11.46 -6.82
C GLU A 110 -7.77 -11.85 -8.29
N THR A 111 -7.04 -11.02 -9.05
CA THR A 111 -6.77 -11.28 -10.47
C THR A 111 -5.90 -12.53 -10.65
N VAL A 112 -4.90 -12.72 -9.79
CA VAL A 112 -4.07 -13.93 -9.78
C VAL A 112 -4.91 -15.16 -9.41
N ILE A 113 -5.69 -15.10 -8.33
CA ILE A 113 -6.53 -16.24 -7.92
C ILE A 113 -7.55 -16.61 -9.00
N LEU A 114 -8.29 -15.63 -9.52
CA LEU A 114 -9.30 -15.86 -10.55
C LEU A 114 -8.68 -16.38 -11.85
N GLY A 115 -7.54 -15.83 -12.26
CA GLY A 115 -6.88 -16.22 -13.50
C GLY A 115 -6.25 -17.63 -13.46
N TYR A 116 -5.71 -18.05 -12.32
CA TYR A 116 -5.17 -19.41 -12.13
C TYR A 116 -6.23 -20.42 -11.68
N SER A 117 -7.43 -19.98 -11.29
CA SER A 117 -8.50 -20.87 -10.81
C SER A 117 -8.91 -21.96 -11.82
N PRO A 118 -9.04 -21.71 -13.13
CA PRO A 118 -9.49 -22.74 -14.08
C PRO A 118 -8.43 -23.83 -14.26
N MET A 119 -7.15 -23.49 -14.13
CA MET A 119 -6.05 -24.45 -14.23
C MET A 119 -6.10 -25.52 -13.13
N VAL A 120 -6.60 -25.17 -11.94
CA VAL A 120 -6.75 -26.11 -10.81
C VAL A 120 -8.14 -26.76 -10.82
N LEU A 121 -9.19 -25.98 -11.05
CA LEU A 121 -10.58 -26.45 -11.02
C LEU A 121 -10.90 -27.40 -12.17
N PHE A 122 -10.36 -27.17 -13.38
CA PHE A 122 -10.62 -28.02 -14.54
C PHE A 122 -10.18 -29.48 -14.34
N PRO A 123 -8.91 -29.79 -13.98
CA PRO A 123 -8.51 -31.17 -13.70
C PRO A 123 -9.20 -31.75 -12.45
N LEU A 124 -9.48 -30.92 -11.43
CA LEU A 124 -10.23 -31.37 -10.25
C LEU A 124 -11.65 -31.84 -10.61
N MET A 125 -12.35 -31.07 -11.47
CA MET A 125 -13.69 -31.42 -11.94
C MET A 125 -13.68 -32.69 -12.81
N ILE A 126 -12.67 -32.87 -13.66
CA ILE A 126 -12.49 -34.10 -14.44
C ILE A 126 -12.28 -35.31 -13.51
N PHE A 127 -11.46 -35.15 -12.47
CA PHE A 127 -11.21 -36.20 -11.49
C PHE A 127 -12.48 -36.55 -10.69
N LEU A 128 -13.25 -35.55 -10.26
CA LEU A 128 -14.54 -35.74 -9.59
C LEU A 128 -15.54 -36.45 -10.50
N ALA A 129 -15.66 -36.02 -11.76
CA ALA A 129 -16.54 -36.65 -12.74
C ALA A 129 -16.16 -38.11 -12.99
N TYR A 130 -14.86 -38.41 -13.10
CA TYR A 130 -14.35 -39.79 -13.22
C TYR A 130 -14.72 -40.65 -12.02
N ARG A 131 -14.60 -40.10 -10.80
CA ARG A 131 -14.95 -40.81 -9.56
C ARG A 131 -16.45 -41.06 -9.42
N ILE A 132 -17.30 -40.12 -9.86
CA ILE A 132 -18.76 -40.20 -9.72
C ILE A 132 -19.37 -41.11 -10.78
N SER A 133 -18.95 -40.99 -12.05
CA SER A 133 -19.51 -41.76 -13.15
C SER A 133 -18.95 -43.19 -13.22
N GLY A 134 -17.85 -43.50 -12.54
CA GLY A 134 -17.17 -44.79 -12.70
C GLY A 134 -16.45 -44.87 -14.06
N VAL A 135 -15.45 -45.75 -14.14
CA VAL A 135 -14.48 -45.76 -15.27
C VAL A 135 -15.16 -46.02 -16.61
N VAL A 136 -16.10 -46.97 -16.67
CA VAL A 136 -16.70 -47.44 -17.93
C VAL A 136 -17.70 -46.41 -18.49
N ASP A 137 -18.58 -45.87 -17.66
CA ASP A 137 -19.58 -44.89 -18.11
C ASP A 137 -18.95 -43.52 -18.41
N PHE A 138 -17.85 -43.17 -17.73
CA PHE A 138 -17.10 -41.95 -18.03
C PHE A 138 -16.54 -41.96 -19.46
N TRP A 139 -15.92 -43.07 -19.89
CA TRP A 139 -15.42 -43.18 -21.26
C TRP A 139 -16.55 -43.20 -22.30
N TYR A 140 -17.72 -43.74 -21.95
CA TYR A 140 -18.89 -43.70 -22.82
C TYR A 140 -19.43 -42.28 -23.05
N VAL A 141 -19.39 -41.41 -22.03
CA VAL A 141 -19.75 -39.99 -22.17
C VAL A 141 -18.84 -39.27 -23.18
N PHE A 142 -17.55 -39.63 -23.24
CA PHE A 142 -16.60 -39.11 -24.22
C PHE A 142 -16.77 -39.68 -25.64
N GLN A 143 -17.71 -40.59 -25.89
CA GLN A 143 -18.06 -41.02 -27.25
C GLN A 143 -19.18 -40.17 -27.85
N GLN A 144 -19.91 -39.40 -27.03
CA GLN A 144 -20.96 -38.51 -27.49
C GLN A 144 -20.36 -37.19 -28.01
N LYS A 145 -20.96 -36.64 -29.08
CA LYS A 145 -20.48 -35.39 -29.70
C LYS A 145 -20.56 -34.20 -28.75
N THR A 146 -21.65 -34.09 -27.98
CA THR A 146 -21.91 -32.94 -27.11
C THR A 146 -20.89 -32.80 -25.96
N PRO A 147 -20.58 -33.85 -25.18
CA PRO A 147 -19.59 -33.76 -24.10
C PRO A 147 -18.18 -33.46 -24.60
N ILE A 148 -17.76 -34.02 -25.75
CA ILE A 148 -16.45 -33.73 -26.35
C ILE A 148 -16.34 -32.24 -26.74
N ILE A 149 -17.39 -31.69 -27.35
CA ILE A 149 -17.43 -30.27 -27.75
C ILE A 149 -17.34 -29.38 -26.51
N LEU A 150 -18.12 -29.65 -25.47
CA LEU A 150 -18.08 -28.90 -24.21
C LEU A 150 -16.71 -28.99 -23.53
N PHE A 151 -16.13 -30.20 -23.49
CA PHE A 151 -14.78 -30.42 -22.96
C PHE A 151 -13.73 -29.60 -23.70
N THR A 152 -13.78 -29.60 -25.04
CA THR A 152 -12.84 -28.85 -25.89
C THR A 152 -12.99 -27.34 -25.69
N ILE A 153 -14.23 -26.83 -25.62
CA ILE A 153 -14.49 -25.41 -25.34
C ILE A 153 -13.98 -25.02 -23.96
N SER A 154 -14.26 -25.84 -22.93
CA SER A 154 -13.79 -25.58 -21.57
C SER A 154 -12.26 -25.62 -21.46
N LEU A 155 -11.60 -26.52 -22.19
CA LEU A 155 -10.14 -26.60 -22.24
C LEU A 155 -9.54 -25.34 -22.88
N VAL A 156 -10.10 -24.89 -24.02
CA VAL A 156 -9.67 -23.66 -24.68
C VAL A 156 -9.89 -22.44 -23.77
N MET A 157 -11.06 -22.32 -23.13
CA MET A 157 -11.35 -21.24 -22.19
C MET A 157 -10.42 -21.25 -20.97
N SER A 158 -10.07 -22.43 -20.46
CA SER A 158 -9.09 -22.55 -19.37
C SER A 158 -7.72 -22.03 -19.79
N ILE A 159 -7.26 -22.33 -21.01
CA ILE A 159 -6.00 -21.81 -21.55
C ILE A 159 -6.05 -20.28 -21.67
N PHE A 160 -7.14 -19.73 -22.23
CA PHE A 160 -7.33 -18.28 -22.33
C PHE A 160 -7.32 -17.59 -20.96
N SER A 161 -7.94 -18.18 -19.94
CA SER A 161 -7.92 -17.62 -18.59
C SER A 161 -6.51 -17.59 -17.98
N VAL A 162 -5.68 -18.59 -18.25
CA VAL A 162 -4.28 -18.58 -17.80
C VAL A 162 -3.48 -17.51 -18.54
N LEU A 163 -3.71 -17.35 -19.85
CA LEU A 163 -3.08 -16.30 -20.64
C LEU A 163 -3.43 -14.90 -20.13
N THR A 164 -4.72 -14.63 -19.83
CA THR A 164 -5.13 -13.35 -19.24
C THR A 164 -4.53 -13.17 -17.84
N ALA A 165 -4.46 -14.23 -17.03
CA ALA A 165 -3.76 -14.19 -15.74
C ALA A 165 -2.29 -13.79 -15.87
N ILE A 166 -1.57 -14.34 -16.84
CA ILE A 166 -0.15 -14.03 -17.09
C ILE A 166 0.02 -12.58 -17.53
N VAL A 167 -0.81 -12.11 -18.45
CA VAL A 167 -0.76 -10.72 -18.94
C VAL A 167 -1.06 -9.73 -17.81
N MET A 168 -2.02 -10.04 -16.95
CA MET A 168 -2.49 -9.14 -15.90
C MET A 168 -1.68 -9.24 -14.59
N SER A 169 -0.98 -10.37 -14.37
CA SER A 169 -0.05 -10.57 -13.25
C SER A 169 1.31 -9.93 -13.48
N LYS A 170 1.69 -9.60 -14.72
CA LYS A 170 2.88 -8.77 -14.95
C LYS A 170 2.66 -7.41 -14.29
N PRO A 171 3.54 -6.99 -13.36
CA PRO A 171 3.47 -5.64 -12.82
C PRO A 171 3.59 -4.68 -14.01
N ARG A 172 2.67 -3.71 -14.12
CA ARG A 172 2.93 -2.49 -14.89
C ARG A 172 4.15 -1.84 -14.25
N ALA A 173 5.34 -2.20 -14.73
CA ALA A 173 6.59 -1.54 -14.45
C ALA A 173 6.69 -0.43 -15.50
N ASP A 174 6.08 0.71 -15.18
CA ASP A 174 6.26 2.03 -15.79
C ASP A 174 5.65 2.97 -14.72
N ILE A 175 6.40 3.48 -13.73
CA ILE A 175 7.28 4.67 -13.78
C ILE A 175 7.00 5.59 -14.97
#